data_AF-A0A8B9W9G7-F1
#
_entry.id   AF-A0A8B9W9G7-F1
#
_cell.length_a   1.000
_cell.length_b   1.000
_cell.length_c   1.000
_cell.angle_alpha   90.00
_cell.angle_beta   90.00
_cell.angle_gamma   90.00
#
_symmetry.space_group_name_H-M   'P 1'
#
loop_
_entity.id
_entity.type
_entity.pdbx_description
1 polymer ?
#
loop_
_entity_poly.entity_id
_entity_poly.type
_entity_poly.pdbx_seq_one_letter_code
_entity_poly.pdbx_strand_id
1 'polypeptide(L)'
;MSPCLLGCVVFCLLQAGAVHAGVTQDPRFQVVRRGQSTTLTCAQDLGHNYMYWYRQDLGHGLRLIHYSAGVRSSEPGDVPDGYSVSRSNTENFPLTLKSANRSQTSVYFCASSYSTVLHGHLLSMQKSR
;
A
#
# COMPACT_ATOMS: atom_id res chain seq x y z
N MET A 1 6.86 -22.32 43.28
CA MET A 1 6.63 -21.71 41.94
C MET A 1 7.25 -22.64 40.92
N SER A 2 6.44 -23.26 40.05
CA SER A 2 6.85 -24.45 39.28
C SER A 2 7.89 -24.11 38.20
N PRO A 3 9.08 -24.74 38.18
CA PRO A 3 10.13 -24.50 37.18
C PRO A 3 9.66 -24.73 35.74
N CYS A 4 8.62 -25.56 35.55
CA CYS A 4 7.98 -25.77 34.25
C CYS A 4 7.35 -24.51 33.68
N LEU A 5 6.74 -23.66 34.52
CA LEU A 5 6.09 -22.42 34.06
C LEU A 5 7.13 -21.42 33.54
N LEU A 6 8.28 -21.32 34.21
CA LEU A 6 9.40 -20.49 33.74
C LEU A 6 9.99 -21.03 32.43
N GLY A 7 10.17 -22.35 32.29
CA GLY A 7 10.64 -22.97 31.05
C GLY A 7 9.70 -22.71 29.87
N CYS A 8 8.38 -22.84 30.07
CA CYS A 8 7.38 -22.55 29.04
C CYS A 8 7.39 -21.07 28.61
N VAL A 9 7.50 -20.13 29.55
CA VAL A 9 7.55 -18.69 29.23
C VAL A 9 8.80 -18.33 28.42
N VAL A 10 9.96 -18.90 28.76
CA VAL A 10 11.21 -18.68 28.01
C VAL A 10 11.12 -19.25 26.58
N PHE A 11 10.55 -20.45 26.41
CA PHE A 11 10.35 -21.05 25.09
C PHE A 11 9.39 -20.24 24.20
N CYS A 12 8.29 -19.73 24.77
CA CYS A 12 7.36 -18.88 24.03
C CYS A 12 7.98 -17.54 23.58
N LEU A 13 8.86 -16.95 24.38
CA LEU A 13 9.55 -15.71 24.03
C LEU A 13 10.61 -15.93 22.93
N LEU A 14 11.24 -17.12 22.88
CA LEU A 14 12.23 -17.47 21.86
C LEU A 14 11.61 -17.78 20.48
N GLN A 15 10.32 -18.11 20.42
CA GLN A 15 9.63 -18.48 19.18
C GLN A 15 8.87 -17.32 18.51
N ALA A 16 8.93 -16.12 19.08
CA ALA A 16 8.42 -14.90 18.45
C ALA A 16 9.36 -14.45 17.31
N GLY A 17 9.35 -15.19 16.20
CA GLY A 17 10.04 -14.79 14.97
C GLY A 17 9.40 -13.53 14.39
N ALA A 18 10.21 -12.65 13.81
CA ALA A 18 9.70 -11.53 13.02
C ALA A 18 8.95 -12.09 11.80
N VAL A 19 7.67 -11.75 11.67
CA VAL A 19 6.90 -12.08 10.47
C VAL A 19 7.46 -11.25 9.32
N HIS A 20 7.99 -11.91 8.29
CA HIS A 20 8.50 -11.23 7.10
C HIS A 20 7.32 -10.81 6.24
N ALA A 21 6.97 -9.51 6.28
CA ALA A 21 5.93 -8.96 5.42
C ALA A 21 6.50 -8.71 4.03
N GLY A 22 6.03 -9.44 3.01
CA GLY A 22 6.56 -9.30 1.66
C GLY A 22 6.26 -7.96 0.97
N VAL A 23 5.46 -7.11 1.61
CA VAL A 23 5.29 -5.69 1.29
C VAL A 23 5.39 -4.88 2.58
N THR A 24 6.23 -3.85 2.57
CA THR A 24 6.44 -2.94 3.70
C THR A 24 6.13 -1.51 3.30
N GLN A 25 5.64 -0.71 4.25
CA GLN A 25 5.28 0.69 4.06
C GLN A 25 5.81 1.53 5.21
N ASP A 26 6.32 2.72 4.89
CA ASP A 26 6.78 3.69 5.89
C ASP A 26 6.49 5.14 5.43
N PRO A 27 6.07 6.04 6.34
CA PRO A 27 5.75 5.80 7.75
C PRO A 27 4.37 5.17 7.96
N ARG A 28 4.18 4.49 9.10
CA ARG A 28 2.88 3.93 9.51
C ARG A 28 1.82 5.01 9.77
N PHE A 29 2.24 6.13 10.34
CA PHE A 29 1.39 7.29 10.60
C PHE A 29 2.15 8.56 10.25
N GLN A 30 1.48 9.52 9.63
CA GLN A 30 2.09 10.79 9.27
C GLN A 30 1.10 11.93 9.42
N VAL A 31 1.54 13.01 10.06
CA VAL A 31 0.82 14.28 10.12
C VAL A 31 1.71 15.33 9.48
N VAL A 32 1.18 15.98 8.44
CA VAL A 32 1.94 16.92 7.60
C VAL A 32 1.19 18.24 7.55
N ARG A 33 1.91 19.36 7.53
CA ARG A 33 1.30 20.69 7.36
C ARG A 33 0.75 20.82 5.95
N ARG A 34 -0.40 21.49 5.83
CA ARG A 34 -0.98 21.80 4.51
C ARG A 34 0.04 22.53 3.64
N GLY A 35 0.15 22.15 2.38
CA GLY A 35 1.07 22.75 1.41
C GLY A 35 2.46 22.11 1.38
N GLN A 36 2.83 21.32 2.39
CA GLN A 36 4.12 20.65 2.45
C GLN A 36 4.12 19.38 1.59
N SER A 37 5.23 19.11 0.91
CA SER A 37 5.45 17.85 0.20
C SER A 37 5.81 16.73 1.18
N THR A 38 5.30 15.52 0.93
CA THR A 38 5.68 14.32 1.69
C THR A 38 5.70 13.09 0.80
N THR A 39 6.48 12.09 1.18
CA THR A 39 6.57 10.81 0.46
C THR A 39 6.26 9.66 1.40
N LEU A 40 5.33 8.81 0.98
CA LEU A 40 5.10 7.49 1.55
C LEU A 40 5.94 6.49 0.77
N THR A 41 6.70 5.66 1.46
CA THR A 41 7.52 4.62 0.86
C THR A 41 6.78 3.30 0.86
N CYS A 42 7.03 2.50 -0.17
CA CYS A 42 6.59 1.12 -0.24
C CYS A 42 7.69 0.29 -0.87
N ALA A 43 8.00 -0.84 -0.24
CA ALA A 43 8.98 -1.81 -0.72
C ALA A 43 8.39 -3.23 -0.72
N GLN A 44 8.82 -4.07 -1.65
CA GLN A 44 8.45 -5.49 -1.74
C GLN A 44 9.69 -6.35 -2.01
N ASP A 45 9.67 -7.60 -1.53
CA ASP A 45 10.73 -8.60 -1.72
C ASP A 45 10.24 -9.90 -2.39
N LEU A 46 9.04 -9.84 -2.99
CA LEU A 46 8.32 -10.95 -3.62
C LEU A 46 8.67 -11.14 -5.11
N GLY A 47 9.47 -10.24 -5.69
CA GLY A 47 9.77 -10.24 -7.13
C GLY A 47 8.57 -9.87 -8.00
N HIS A 48 7.58 -9.16 -7.44
CA HIS A 48 6.37 -8.77 -8.14
C HIS A 48 6.61 -7.63 -9.15
N ASN A 49 6.11 -7.81 -10.37
CA ASN A 49 6.17 -6.78 -11.42
C ASN A 49 5.24 -5.61 -11.08
N TYR A 50 4.03 -5.92 -10.64
CA TYR A 50 3.01 -4.92 -10.40
C TYR A 50 3.08 -4.37 -8.98
N MET A 51 2.95 -3.06 -8.83
CA MET A 51 2.76 -2.40 -7.54
C MET A 51 1.68 -1.33 -7.64
N TYR A 52 0.99 -1.10 -6.53
CA TYR A 52 -0.21 -0.28 -6.47
C TYR A 52 -0.18 0.60 -5.25
N TRP A 53 -0.71 1.82 -5.39
CA TRP A 53 -1.10 2.67 -4.28
C TRP A 53 -2.59 2.86 -4.27
N TYR A 54 -3.21 2.56 -3.14
CA TYR A 54 -4.61 2.81 -2.87
C TYR A 54 -4.76 3.80 -1.73
N ARG A 55 -5.92 4.46 -1.73
CA ARG A 55 -6.44 5.16 -0.55
C ARG A 55 -7.78 4.60 -0.15
N GLN A 56 -8.04 4.61 1.16
CA GLN A 56 -9.31 4.25 1.75
C GLN A 56 -9.84 5.41 2.59
N ASP A 57 -10.89 6.05 2.08
CA ASP A 57 -11.61 7.08 2.81
C ASP A 57 -12.76 6.42 3.60
N LEU A 58 -13.17 7.05 4.70
CA LEU A 58 -14.30 6.58 5.51
C LEU A 58 -15.56 6.41 4.64
N GLY A 59 -16.17 5.23 4.67
CA GLY A 59 -17.38 4.91 3.90
C GLY A 59 -17.13 4.57 2.42
N HIS A 60 -15.88 4.58 1.96
CA HIS A 60 -15.50 4.18 0.60
C HIS A 60 -14.68 2.89 0.61
N GLY A 61 -14.73 2.15 -0.51
CA GLY A 61 -13.80 1.06 -0.77
C GLY A 61 -12.38 1.56 -1.07
N LEU A 62 -11.47 0.63 -1.38
CA LEU A 62 -10.16 0.99 -1.92
C LEU A 62 -10.35 1.70 -3.27
N ARG A 63 -9.70 2.86 -3.43
CA ARG A 63 -9.62 3.57 -4.71
C ARG A 63 -8.18 3.68 -5.13
N LEU A 64 -7.92 3.35 -6.39
CA LEU A 64 -6.57 3.31 -6.92
C LEU A 64 -6.06 4.73 -7.15
N ILE A 65 -4.89 5.04 -6.64
CA ILE A 65 -4.20 6.32 -6.88
C ILE A 65 -3.35 6.19 -8.14
N HIS A 66 -2.44 5.21 -8.12
CA HIS A 66 -1.51 4.90 -9.20
C HIS A 66 -1.11 3.43 -9.13
N TYR A 67 -0.73 2.87 -10.27
CA TYR A 67 -0.08 1.56 -10.33
C TYR A 67 1.13 1.58 -11.25
N SER A 68 1.92 0.54 -11.18
CA SER A 68 3.07 0.30 -12.04
C SER A 68 3.01 -1.14 -12.51
N ALA A 69 3.24 -1.39 -13.80
CA ALA A 69 3.32 -2.72 -14.40
C ALA A 69 4.75 -3.28 -14.45
N GLY A 70 5.71 -2.57 -13.84
CA GLY A 70 7.13 -2.90 -13.86
C GLY A 70 8.01 -1.66 -13.84
N VAL A 71 9.32 -1.88 -13.79
CA VAL A 71 10.34 -0.82 -13.77
C VAL A 71 10.12 0.17 -14.94
N ARG A 72 10.23 1.46 -14.65
CA ARG A 72 9.98 2.60 -15.57
C ARG A 72 8.53 2.75 -16.07
N SER A 73 7.56 2.05 -15.48
CA SER A 73 6.13 2.26 -15.77
C SER A 73 5.38 2.83 -14.57
N SER A 74 4.43 3.72 -14.83
CA SER A 74 3.50 4.26 -13.85
C SER A 74 2.26 4.78 -14.55
N GLU A 75 1.09 4.29 -14.14
CA GLU A 75 -0.19 4.62 -14.74
C GLU A 75 -1.13 5.24 -13.68
N PRO A 76 -1.98 6.20 -14.06
CA PRO A 76 -2.98 6.77 -13.17
C PRO A 76 -4.06 5.75 -12.81
N GLY A 77 -4.59 5.85 -11.59
CA GLY A 77 -5.78 5.12 -11.15
C GLY A 77 -7.05 5.97 -11.22
N ASP A 78 -7.99 5.68 -10.31
CA ASP A 78 -9.26 6.39 -10.16
C ASP A 78 -9.08 7.82 -9.62
N VAL A 79 -8.06 8.04 -8.78
CA VAL A 79 -7.84 9.30 -8.04
C VAL A 79 -6.36 9.74 -8.04
N PRO A 80 -5.74 9.98 -9.22
CA PRO A 80 -4.31 10.25 -9.35
C PRO A 80 -3.90 11.68 -8.96
N ASP A 81 -4.85 12.62 -8.94
CA ASP A 81 -4.56 14.04 -8.83
C ASP A 81 -3.90 14.44 -7.50
N GLY A 82 -2.85 15.26 -7.60
CA GLY A 82 -2.09 15.72 -6.44
C GLY A 82 -1.04 14.73 -5.91
N TYR A 83 -0.91 13.59 -6.58
CA TYR A 83 0.10 12.58 -6.29
C TYR A 83 1.12 12.46 -7.43
N SER A 84 2.26 11.85 -7.14
CA SER A 84 3.23 11.37 -8.12
C SER A 84 3.91 10.11 -7.61
N VAL A 85 4.26 9.23 -8.53
CA VAL A 85 4.96 7.98 -8.23
C VAL A 85 6.17 7.82 -9.14
N SER A 86 7.10 6.95 -8.76
CA SER A 86 8.19 6.51 -9.63
C SER A 86 8.51 5.04 -9.38
N ARG A 87 8.90 4.33 -10.45
CA ARG A 87 9.31 2.92 -10.37
C ARG A 87 10.72 2.75 -10.92
N SER A 88 11.73 3.10 -10.12
CA SER A 88 13.13 3.02 -10.52
C SER A 88 13.68 1.58 -10.49
N ASN A 89 13.15 0.74 -9.61
CA ASN A 89 13.50 -0.67 -9.45
C ASN A 89 12.26 -1.51 -9.12
N THR A 90 12.43 -2.83 -9.08
CA THR A 90 11.32 -3.76 -8.87
C THR A 90 10.84 -3.72 -7.41
N GLU A 91 11.71 -3.37 -6.48
CA GLU A 91 11.47 -3.45 -5.05
C GLU A 91 10.64 -2.27 -4.55
N ASN A 92 10.85 -1.06 -5.08
CA ASN A 92 10.31 0.17 -4.50
C ASN A 92 9.28 0.87 -5.39
N PHE A 93 8.23 1.39 -4.77
CA PHE A 93 7.23 2.22 -5.43
C PHE A 93 6.79 3.35 -4.48
N PRO A 94 7.55 4.45 -4.37
CA PRO A 94 7.18 5.59 -3.52
C PRO A 94 5.99 6.38 -4.07
N LEU A 95 5.16 6.91 -3.17
CA LEU A 95 4.06 7.84 -3.46
C LEU A 95 4.36 9.20 -2.83
N THR A 96 4.56 10.21 -3.66
CA THR A 96 4.78 11.59 -3.22
C THR A 96 3.50 12.41 -3.36
N LEU A 97 3.07 13.01 -2.25
CA LEU A 97 2.07 14.07 -2.24
C LEU A 97 2.82 15.38 -2.48
N LYS A 98 2.63 16.00 -3.64
CA LYS A 98 3.40 17.21 -4.02
C LYS A 98 3.13 18.41 -3.10
N SER A 99 1.88 18.52 -2.62
CA SER A 99 1.42 19.58 -1.74
C SER A 99 0.24 19.06 -0.92
N ALA A 100 0.49 18.71 0.34
CA ALA A 100 -0.49 18.04 1.18
C ALA A 100 -1.76 18.89 1.37
N ASN A 101 -2.92 18.27 1.15
CA ASN A 101 -4.24 18.87 1.31
C ASN A 101 -5.13 18.05 2.27
N ARG A 102 -6.11 18.69 2.92
CA ARG A 102 -7.10 18.03 3.78
C ARG A 102 -7.90 16.94 3.03
N SER A 103 -8.15 17.13 1.74
CA SER A 103 -8.81 16.11 0.90
C SER A 103 -7.95 14.84 0.68
N GLN A 104 -6.67 14.88 1.03
CA GLN A 104 -5.73 13.76 0.96
C GLN A 104 -5.52 13.10 2.34
N THR A 105 -6.27 13.49 3.38
CA THR A 105 -6.27 12.77 4.65
C THR A 105 -7.04 11.45 4.46
N SER A 106 -6.32 10.33 4.53
CA SER A 106 -6.84 8.99 4.22
C SER A 106 -5.94 7.91 4.82
N VAL A 107 -6.39 6.66 4.80
CA VAL A 107 -5.51 5.49 5.01
C VAL A 107 -4.94 5.07 3.67
N TYR A 108 -3.62 4.93 3.59
CA TYR A 108 -2.90 4.59 2.37
C TYR A 108 -2.42 3.15 2.41
N PHE A 109 -2.69 2.40 1.35
CA PHE A 109 -2.27 1.00 1.21
C PHE A 109 -1.39 0.83 -0.01
N CYS A 110 -0.28 0.12 0.18
CA CYS A 110 0.52 -0.38 -0.91
C CYS A 110 0.28 -1.88 -1.08
N ALA A 111 0.25 -2.33 -2.33
CA ALA A 111 0.15 -3.74 -2.66
C ALA A 111 1.04 -4.07 -3.86
N SER A 112 1.33 -5.35 -4.06
CA SER A 112 2.09 -5.86 -5.20
C SER A 112 1.51 -7.17 -5.72
N SER A 113 1.74 -7.49 -6.99
CA SER A 113 1.33 -8.77 -7.58
C SER A 113 2.19 -9.21 -8.77
N TYR A 114 2.20 -10.50 -9.07
CA TYR A 114 2.83 -11.04 -10.29
C TYR A 114 2.11 -10.60 -11.57
N SER A 115 0.77 -10.53 -11.53
CA SER A 115 -0.09 -10.16 -12.65
C SER A 115 -1.22 -9.25 -12.20
N THR A 116 -1.75 -8.46 -13.13
CA THR A 116 -3.01 -7.74 -12.93
C THR A 116 -4.16 -8.56 -13.49
N VAL A 117 -5.30 -8.59 -12.81
CA VAL A 117 -6.55 -9.08 -13.41
C VAL A 117 -7.04 -8.02 -14.37
N LEU A 118 -7.41 -8.41 -15.60
CA LEU A 118 -8.08 -7.50 -16.53
C LEU A 118 -9.37 -7.02 -15.86
N HIS A 119 -9.56 -5.71 -15.69
CA HIS A 119 -10.84 -5.18 -15.21
C HIS A 119 -11.89 -5.53 -16.26
N GLY A 120 -12.61 -6.63 -16.05
CA GLY A 120 -13.79 -6.96 -16.84
C GLY A 120 -14.76 -5.82 -16.65
N HIS A 121 -15.00 -5.05 -17.71
CA HIS A 121 -16.02 -3.99 -17.72
C HIS A 121 -17.37 -4.70 -17.58
N LEU A 122 -17.80 -5.00 -16.35
CA LEU A 122 -19.16 -5.44 -16.07
C LEU A 122 -20.03 -4.23 -16.37
N LEU A 123 -20.48 -4.14 -17.62
CA LEU A 123 -21.57 -3.27 -18.01
C LEU A 123 -22.70 -3.59 -17.05
N SER A 124 -22.99 -2.66 -16.15
CA SER A 124 -24.14 -2.72 -15.27
C SER A 124 -25.36 -2.86 -16.16
N MET A 125 -25.86 -4.09 -16.29
CA MET A 125 -27.17 -4.36 -16.86
C MET A 125 -28.18 -3.81 -15.86
N GLN A 126 -28.53 -2.54 -15.98
CA GLN A 126 -29.71 -2.02 -15.31
C GLN A 126 -30.92 -2.75 -15.90
N LYS A 127 -31.49 -3.66 -15.11
CA LYS A 127 -32.76 -4.29 -15.41
C LYS A 127 -33.84 -3.21 -15.37
N SER A 128 -34.33 -2.81 -16.55
CA SER A 128 -35.55 -1.99 -16.64
C SER A 128 -36.68 -2.76 -15.96
N ARG A 129 -37.37 -2.07 -15.06
CA ARG A 129 -38.70 -2.45 -14.62
C ARG A 129 -39.70 -2.20 -15.76
#